data_AF-A0A7K2CV05-F1
#
_entry.id   AF-A0A7K2CV05-F1
#
_cell.length_a   1.000
_cell.length_b   1.000
_cell.length_c   1.000
_cell.angle_alpha   90.00
_cell.angle_beta   90.00
_cell.angle_gamma   90.00
#
_symmetry.space_group_name_H-M   'P 1'
#
loop_
_entity.id
_entity.type
_entity.pdbx_description
1 polymer ?
#
loop_
_entity_poly.entity_id
_entity_poly.type
_entity_poly.pdbx_seq_one_letter_code
_entity_poly.pdbx_strand_id
1 'polypeptide(L)'
;MTAVTPDSESSPGASTKPPAATEADPHNPLHNAFWRRDRQVIDADLKDVCAQPLTFYPGFVFTGDLESVKTPGAWFITKHATVMEVSRNPQIYSSSSGITINDFPPEFNEYFNSIIAMDDPRH
;
A
#
# COMPACT_ATOMS: atom_id res chain seq x y z
N MET A 1 -35.62 -45.91 -18.93
CA MET A 1 -34.22 -45.92 -18.48
C MET A 1 -34.12 -44.97 -17.30
N THR A 2 -33.74 -45.51 -16.16
CA THR A 2 -33.81 -44.93 -14.83
C THR A 2 -32.58 -44.08 -14.50
N ALA A 3 -32.74 -43.21 -13.50
CA ALA A 3 -31.75 -42.66 -12.56
C ALA A 3 -31.29 -41.22 -12.82
N VAL A 4 -31.02 -40.34 -11.84
CA VAL A 4 -31.17 -40.23 -10.37
C VAL A 4 -30.82 -38.75 -10.07
N THR A 5 -31.40 -38.14 -9.03
CA THR A 5 -31.16 -36.74 -8.60
C THR A 5 -29.94 -36.62 -7.65
N PRO A 6 -29.65 -35.44 -7.07
CA PRO A 6 -28.50 -34.55 -7.30
C PRO A 6 -27.31 -34.76 -6.33
N ASP A 7 -26.17 -34.12 -6.59
CA ASP A 7 -25.15 -33.88 -5.55
C ASP A 7 -24.66 -32.43 -5.56
N SER A 8 -24.59 -31.90 -4.35
CA SER A 8 -24.23 -30.56 -3.92
C SER A 8 -22.73 -30.45 -3.58
N GLU A 9 -22.27 -29.19 -3.47
CA GLU A 9 -20.97 -28.72 -2.90
C GLU A 9 -19.74 -28.95 -3.81
N SER A 10 -18.78 -28.03 -3.96
CA SER A 10 -18.29 -27.00 -3.04
C SER A 10 -17.61 -25.87 -3.83
N SER A 11 -17.76 -24.63 -3.34
CA SER A 11 -16.81 -23.55 -3.62
C SER A 11 -15.57 -23.73 -2.73
N PRO A 12 -14.36 -23.67 -3.28
CA PRO A 12 -13.22 -23.09 -2.58
C PRO A 12 -12.99 -21.69 -3.17
N GLY A 13 -12.87 -20.71 -2.27
CA GLY A 13 -12.91 -19.28 -2.55
C GLY A 13 -12.17 -18.86 -3.81
N ALA A 14 -12.83 -18.04 -4.61
CA ALA A 14 -12.17 -17.27 -5.65
C ALA A 14 -11.08 -16.45 -4.96
N SER A 15 -9.86 -16.97 -4.98
CA SER A 15 -8.66 -16.18 -4.87
C SER A 15 -8.74 -15.21 -6.03
N THR A 16 -9.31 -14.04 -5.76
CA THR A 16 -9.30 -12.92 -6.68
C THR A 16 -7.84 -12.64 -6.91
N LYS A 17 -7.32 -13.17 -8.03
CA LYS A 17 -6.04 -12.79 -8.60
C LYS A 17 -5.90 -11.29 -8.38
N PRO A 18 -4.87 -10.80 -7.67
CA PRO A 18 -4.67 -9.36 -7.52
C PRO A 18 -4.75 -8.76 -8.93
N PRO A 19 -5.56 -7.71 -9.15
CA PRO A 19 -5.61 -7.08 -10.46
C PRO A 19 -4.18 -6.75 -10.88
N ALA A 20 -3.90 -6.90 -12.17
CA ALA A 20 -2.64 -6.39 -12.73
C ALA A 20 -2.47 -4.93 -12.28
N ALA A 21 -1.25 -4.43 -12.13
CA ALA A 21 -1.05 -2.99 -11.91
C ALA A 21 -1.63 -2.26 -13.15
N THR A 22 -2.90 -1.85 -13.03
CA THR A 22 -3.81 -1.40 -14.08
C THR A 22 -4.24 0.00 -13.67
N GLU A 23 -4.26 0.94 -14.62
CA GLU A 23 -4.98 2.22 -14.60
C GLU A 23 -5.22 2.87 -13.22
N ALA A 24 -4.65 4.05 -12.99
CA ALA A 24 -4.64 4.70 -11.67
C ALA A 24 -5.98 4.61 -10.91
N ASP A 25 -5.97 3.87 -9.79
CA ASP A 25 -7.17 3.66 -8.98
C ASP A 25 -7.48 4.94 -8.16
N PRO A 26 -8.64 5.59 -8.39
CA PRO A 26 -9.02 6.80 -7.67
C PRO A 26 -9.34 6.58 -6.19
N HIS A 27 -9.53 5.35 -5.72
CA HIS A 27 -9.80 5.01 -4.32
C HIS A 27 -8.57 4.50 -3.56
N ASN A 28 -7.45 4.29 -4.26
CA ASN A 28 -6.19 3.91 -3.65
C ASN A 28 -5.32 5.15 -3.39
N PRO A 29 -5.06 5.53 -2.12
CA PRO A 29 -4.30 6.73 -1.78
C PRO A 29 -2.81 6.65 -2.15
N LEU A 30 -2.32 5.50 -2.61
CA LEU A 30 -0.99 5.37 -3.22
C LEU A 30 -0.93 6.03 -4.61
N HIS A 31 -2.06 6.09 -5.33
CA HIS A 31 -2.12 6.75 -6.63
C HIS A 31 -2.35 8.25 -6.47
N ASN A 32 -1.61 9.05 -7.24
CA ASN A 32 -1.80 10.51 -7.25
C ASN A 32 -3.25 10.90 -7.68
N ALA A 33 -3.91 10.06 -8.49
CA ALA A 33 -5.29 10.24 -8.91
C ALA A 33 -6.26 10.39 -7.72
N PHE A 34 -6.04 9.66 -6.62
CA PHE A 34 -6.83 9.78 -5.39
C PHE A 34 -6.84 11.22 -4.86
N TRP A 35 -5.67 11.88 -4.84
CA TRP A 35 -5.46 13.20 -4.25
C TRP A 35 -5.86 14.36 -5.17
N ARG A 36 -6.16 14.09 -6.45
CA ARG A 36 -6.65 15.09 -7.41
C ARG A 36 -8.17 15.22 -7.44
N ARG A 37 -8.89 14.39 -6.68
CA ARG A 37 -10.35 14.41 -6.60
C ARG A 37 -10.84 15.58 -5.75
N ASP A 38 -12.15 15.80 -5.77
CA ASP A 38 -12.79 16.75 -4.86
C ASP A 38 -12.52 16.39 -3.39
N ARG A 39 -12.32 17.42 -2.56
CA ARG A 39 -11.93 17.25 -1.16
C ARG A 39 -12.98 16.49 -0.34
N GLN A 40 -14.27 16.73 -0.60
CA GLN A 40 -15.34 16.05 0.12
C GLN A 40 -15.36 14.56 -0.17
N VAL A 41 -15.03 14.17 -1.40
CA VAL A 41 -14.90 12.76 -1.80
C VAL A 41 -13.70 12.11 -1.13
N ILE A 42 -12.55 12.80 -1.08
CA ILE A 42 -11.36 12.33 -0.36
C ILE A 42 -11.66 12.13 1.12
N ASP A 43 -12.31 13.10 1.76
CA ASP A 43 -12.62 13.04 3.19
C ASP A 43 -13.62 11.91 3.52
N ALA A 44 -14.56 11.62 2.62
CA ALA A 44 -15.46 10.48 2.76
C ALA A 44 -14.70 9.14 2.72
N ASP A 45 -13.84 8.93 1.73
CA ASP A 45 -13.03 7.72 1.63
C ASP A 45 -12.08 7.58 2.83
N LEU A 46 -11.40 8.66 3.23
CA LEU A 46 -10.50 8.64 4.39
C LEU A 46 -11.26 8.35 5.69
N LYS A 47 -12.50 8.81 5.83
CA LYS A 47 -13.34 8.50 7.00
C LYS A 47 -13.60 6.99 7.11
N ASP A 48 -13.91 6.33 6.00
CA ASP A 48 -14.15 4.88 5.97
C ASP A 48 -12.87 4.08 6.28
N VAL A 49 -11.72 4.55 5.79
CA VAL A 49 -10.40 3.96 6.12
C VAL A 49 -10.05 4.21 7.59
N CYS A 50 -10.32 5.39 8.12
CA CYS A 50 -10.08 5.72 9.53
C CYS A 50 -10.97 4.94 10.49
N ALA A 51 -12.10 4.40 10.03
CA ALA A 51 -12.92 3.49 10.83
C ALA A 51 -12.24 2.11 11.01
N GLN A 52 -11.41 1.70 10.04
CA GLN A 52 -10.65 0.46 10.08
C GLN A 52 -9.36 0.61 10.91
N PRO A 53 -8.88 -0.44 11.60
CA PRO A 53 -7.65 -0.39 12.38
C PRO A 53 -6.39 -0.36 11.50
N LEU A 54 -6.42 -1.07 10.37
CA LEU A 54 -5.30 -1.24 9.44
C LEU A 54 -5.85 -1.64 8.07
N THR A 55 -5.39 -0.99 7.00
CA THR A 55 -5.83 -1.30 5.63
C THR A 55 -4.61 -1.42 4.72
N PHE A 56 -4.54 -2.48 3.92
CA PHE A 56 -3.49 -2.64 2.91
C PHE A 56 -3.95 -2.07 1.57
N TYR A 57 -3.07 -1.31 0.91
CA TYR A 57 -3.27 -0.86 -0.45
C TYR A 57 -2.26 -1.51 -1.39
N PRO A 58 -2.71 -2.12 -2.50
CA PRO A 58 -1.82 -2.72 -3.48
C PRO A 58 -0.95 -1.64 -4.13
N GLY A 59 0.30 -2.02 -4.39
CA GLY A 59 1.26 -1.19 -5.09
C GLY A 59 1.01 -1.12 -6.60
N PHE A 60 1.82 -0.32 -7.27
CA PHE A 60 1.82 -0.19 -8.72
C PHE A 60 3.25 0.11 -9.23
N VAL A 61 3.46 -0.14 -10.51
CA VAL A 61 4.70 0.19 -11.22
C VAL A 61 4.44 1.43 -12.06
N PHE A 62 5.42 2.32 -12.12
CA PHE A 62 5.36 3.48 -12.99
C PHE A 62 5.62 3.06 -14.44
N THR A 63 5.09 3.80 -15.41
CA THR A 63 5.28 3.52 -16.84
C THR A 63 6.15 4.60 -17.49
N GLY A 64 6.85 4.25 -18.58
CA GLY A 64 7.68 5.20 -19.32
C GLY A 64 8.99 5.48 -18.60
N ASP A 65 9.43 6.75 -18.59
CA ASP A 65 10.74 7.15 -18.05
C ASP A 65 10.94 6.85 -16.55
N LEU A 66 9.86 6.54 -15.82
CA LEU A 66 9.87 6.21 -14.40
C LEU A 66 9.75 4.71 -14.11
N GLU A 67 9.84 3.82 -15.10
CA GLU A 67 9.65 2.36 -14.92
C GLU A 67 10.61 1.71 -13.89
N SER A 68 11.74 2.36 -13.60
CA SER A 68 12.66 1.96 -12.52
C SER A 68 12.16 2.28 -11.11
N VAL A 69 11.16 3.15 -10.97
CA VAL A 69 10.46 3.45 -9.72
C VAL A 69 9.30 2.47 -9.56
N LYS A 70 9.17 1.91 -8.36
CA LYS A 70 8.06 1.01 -8.02
C LYS A 70 7.43 1.44 -6.70
N THR A 71 6.15 1.18 -6.56
CA THR A 71 5.45 1.20 -5.27
C THR A 71 5.07 -0.25 -4.95
N PRO A 72 5.69 -0.93 -3.97
CA PRO A 72 5.40 -2.33 -3.66
C PRO A 72 4.02 -2.57 -3.00
N GLY A 73 3.38 -1.49 -2.54
CA GLY A 73 2.15 -1.51 -1.73
C GLY A 73 2.46 -1.13 -0.29
N ALA A 74 1.46 -0.65 0.44
CA ALA A 74 1.67 -0.12 1.77
C ALA A 74 0.49 -0.37 2.70
N TRP A 75 0.82 -0.48 3.98
CA TRP A 75 -0.16 -0.51 5.06
C TRP A 75 -0.50 0.93 5.48
N PHE A 76 -1.78 1.27 5.45
CA PHE A 76 -2.32 2.52 5.94
C PHE A 76 -2.68 2.40 7.42
N ILE A 77 -2.00 3.19 8.25
CA ILE A 77 -2.19 3.23 9.69
C ILE A 77 -2.80 4.59 10.06
N THR A 78 -3.99 4.56 10.63
CA THR A 78 -4.75 5.78 10.99
C THR A 78 -4.90 5.95 12.49
N LYS A 79 -4.71 4.89 13.28
CA LYS A 79 -4.84 4.93 14.74
C LYS A 79 -3.56 5.44 15.39
N HIS A 80 -3.69 6.46 16.22
CA HIS A 80 -2.57 7.05 16.96
C HIS A 80 -1.73 6.01 17.71
N ALA A 81 -2.36 5.06 18.41
CA ALA A 81 -1.64 4.02 19.16
C ALA A 81 -0.69 3.20 18.27
N THR A 82 -1.14 2.78 17.09
CA THR A 82 -0.35 2.00 16.14
C THR A 82 0.73 2.84 15.48
N VAL A 83 0.47 4.12 15.17
CA VAL A 83 1.51 5.06 14.70
C VAL A 83 2.62 5.15 15.76
N MET A 84 2.25 5.34 17.03
CA MET A 84 3.23 5.42 18.11
C MET A 84 4.01 4.13 18.33
N GLU A 85 3.39 2.97 18.10
CA GLU A 85 4.06 1.66 18.13
C GLU A 85 5.09 1.55 17.01
N VAL A 86 4.71 1.86 15.77
CA VAL A 86 5.62 1.80 14.61
C VAL A 86 6.79 2.76 14.79
N SER A 87 6.51 4.01 15.13
CA SER A 87 7.56 5.05 15.26
C SER A 87 8.55 4.81 16.40
N ARG A 88 8.20 4.01 17.41
CA ARG A 88 9.07 3.75 18.58
C ARG A 88 9.82 2.43 18.53
N ASN A 89 9.62 1.64 17.48
CA ASN A 89 10.25 0.33 17.33
C ASN A 89 11.08 0.27 16.03
N PRO A 90 12.13 1.10 15.87
CA PRO A 90 12.93 1.15 14.64
C PRO A 90 13.64 -0.17 14.31
N GLN A 91 13.90 -1.01 15.32
CA GLN A 91 14.43 -2.37 15.14
C GLN A 91 13.46 -3.33 14.43
N ILE A 92 12.18 -2.98 14.36
CA ILE A 92 11.13 -3.71 13.63
C ILE A 92 10.72 -2.93 12.37
N TYR A 93 10.60 -1.61 12.48
CA TYR A 93 10.15 -0.71 11.43
C TYR A 93 11.28 0.24 11.01
N SER A 94 12.11 -0.26 10.09
CA SER A 94 13.31 0.41 9.60
C SER A 94 12.99 1.62 8.73
N SER A 95 13.77 2.69 8.87
CA SER A 95 13.76 3.85 7.96
C SER A 95 14.81 3.73 6.84
N SER A 96 15.79 2.82 6.99
CA SER A 96 16.92 2.67 6.05
C SER A 96 16.56 2.27 4.63
N SER A 97 15.38 1.66 4.43
CA SER A 97 14.89 1.26 3.11
C SER A 97 14.11 2.37 2.40
N GLY A 98 13.95 3.54 3.03
CA GLY A 98 13.22 4.67 2.49
C GLY A 98 12.09 5.11 3.42
N ILE A 99 11.76 6.40 3.35
CA ILE A 99 10.68 7.04 4.13
C ILE A 99 9.50 7.49 3.27
N THR A 100 9.62 7.30 1.96
CA THR A 100 8.54 7.50 0.99
C THR A 100 8.01 6.14 0.53
N ILE A 101 6.76 6.12 0.07
CA ILE A 101 6.10 4.89 -0.40
C ILE A 101 6.69 4.38 -1.72
N ASN A 102 7.38 5.25 -2.48
CA ASN A 102 8.08 4.88 -3.69
C ASN A 102 9.47 4.37 -3.35
N ASP A 103 9.80 3.21 -3.93
CA ASP A 103 11.17 2.71 -3.94
C ASP A 103 11.90 3.38 -5.10
N PHE A 104 12.76 4.33 -4.76
CA PHE A 104 13.72 4.91 -5.70
C PHE A 104 14.97 4.04 -5.80
N PRO A 105 15.73 4.12 -6.91
CA PRO A 105 17.03 3.47 -6.99
C PRO A 105 17.94 3.90 -5.82
N PRO A 106 18.78 3.00 -5.26
CA PRO A 106 19.56 3.27 -4.05
C PRO A 106 20.42 4.55 -4.12
N GLU A 107 20.90 4.90 -5.31
CA GLU A 107 21.69 6.11 -5.54
C GLU A 107 20.89 7.36 -5.21
N PHE A 108 19.59 7.39 -5.54
CA PHE A 108 18.72 8.52 -5.19
C PHE A 108 18.51 8.61 -3.68
N ASN A 109 18.36 7.48 -2.99
CA ASN A 109 18.17 7.49 -1.54
C ASN A 109 19.37 8.11 -0.83
N GLU A 110 20.60 7.81 -1.26
CA GLU A 110 21.81 8.39 -0.64
C GLU A 110 21.94 9.91 -0.85
N TYR A 111 21.48 10.43 -2.00
CA TYR A 111 21.55 11.88 -2.29
C TYR A 111 20.38 12.68 -1.72
N PHE A 112 19.16 12.15 -1.72
CA PHE A 112 17.94 12.90 -1.35
C PHE A 112 17.48 12.66 0.08
N ASN A 113 17.72 11.46 0.61
CA ASN A 113 17.31 11.10 1.94
C ASN A 113 18.57 11.02 2.81
N SER A 114 18.88 12.15 3.45
CA SER A 114 19.97 12.30 4.42
C SER A 114 19.71 11.42 5.67
N ILE A 115 19.94 11.93 6.87
CA ILE A 115 19.74 11.18 8.12
C ILE A 115 18.35 10.55 8.23
N ILE A 116 17.31 11.12 7.60
CA ILE A 116 15.92 10.67 7.72
C ILE A 116 15.66 9.25 7.20
N ALA A 117 16.43 8.73 6.23
CA ALA A 117 16.30 7.36 5.75
C ALA A 117 17.50 6.51 6.17
N MET A 118 17.91 6.65 7.43
CA MET A 118 18.95 5.85 8.06
C MET A 118 18.41 5.26 9.36
N ASP A 119 18.98 4.13 9.77
CA ASP A 119 18.79 3.59 11.11
C ASP A 119 20.10 3.72 11.91
N ASP A 120 20.00 3.51 13.22
CA ASP A 120 21.16 3.38 14.11
C ASP A 120 22.13 2.29 13.61
N PRO A 121 23.45 2.45 13.80
CA PRO A 121 24.13 3.56 14.50
C PRO A 121 24.53 4.72 13.59
N ARG A 122 24.13 4.72 12.31
CA ARG A 122 24.58 5.70 11.32
C ARG A 122 23.72 6.96 11.30
N HIS A 123 22.42 6.82 11.58
CA HIS A 123 21.46 7.93 11.68
C HIS A 123 21.95 9.04 12.62
#